data_AF-A0A2S2P381-F1
#
_entry.id   AF-A0A2S2P381-F1
#
_cell.length_a   1.000
_cell.length_b   1.000
_cell.length_c   1.000
_cell.angle_alpha   90.00
_cell.angle_beta   90.00
_cell.angle_gamma   90.00
#
_symmetry.space_group_name_H-M   'P 1'
#
loop_
_entity.id
_entity.type
_entity.pdbx_description
1 polymer ?
#
loop_
_entity_poly.entity_id
_entity_poly.type
_entity_poly.pdbx_seq_one_letter_code
_entity_poly.pdbx_strand_id
1 'polypeptide(L)'
;KIMELLKNMKYASFTSDLWSSINNTDYLSITCHFINEEFVRENLLLEVIPFKPLFHTSDEIYMFTMETLEKWGLDEEKIHVYLRDNAANMEKAFSNKQFYTFGCFTHSLQLVINDVICKQKEHEDLFKKVRKIVGHFKHSIASNKLLKNYQKQEKLPEHKLIQDVTTRWNSKYLMINRFLEQKKCVIGLGPYIRLDVILTSDEWSMLAEISKVLEIFHTVTLTLSKEASSLSEVIPVLRCLTTYLQKEYNLNQSSFSEKLLLSIQKRFPNYEKTKLLIRSTILDPRFKDKVFSEENEKIIAVNDLKQELEAVYNSWPNIVSTSYEQEISTNSIPILKKIFI
;
A
#
# COMPACT_ATOMS: atom_id res chain seq x y z
N LYS A 1 -14.90 -22.70 16.32
CA LYS A 1 -14.70 -22.47 14.87
C LYS A 1 -13.35 -21.80 14.58
N ILE A 2 -13.07 -20.54 14.94
CA ILE A 2 -11.75 -19.91 14.66
C ILE A 2 -10.60 -20.68 15.33
N MET A 3 -10.71 -20.97 16.63
CA MET A 3 -9.70 -21.78 17.36
C MET A 3 -9.45 -23.17 16.75
N GLU A 4 -10.42 -23.71 16.01
CA GLU A 4 -10.27 -25.02 15.35
C GLU A 4 -9.47 -24.89 14.06
N LEU A 5 -9.72 -23.82 13.28
CA LEU A 5 -8.94 -23.49 12.08
C LEU A 5 -7.46 -23.22 12.41
N LEU A 6 -7.17 -22.67 13.59
CA LEU A 6 -5.80 -22.36 14.02
C LEU A 6 -4.99 -23.58 14.48
N LYS A 7 -5.64 -24.72 14.80
CA LYS A 7 -4.95 -25.88 15.41
C LYS A 7 -3.91 -26.53 14.51
N ASN A 8 -4.21 -26.67 13.23
CA ASN A 8 -3.37 -27.42 12.29
C ASN A 8 -2.37 -26.53 11.54
N MET A 9 -2.39 -25.23 11.81
CA MET A 9 -1.53 -24.27 11.13
C MET A 9 -0.11 -24.34 11.69
N LYS A 10 0.86 -24.64 10.82
CA LYS A 10 2.28 -24.65 11.17
C LYS A 10 2.85 -23.24 11.32
N TYR A 11 2.47 -22.32 10.43
CA TYR A 11 2.93 -20.94 10.40
C TYR A 11 1.81 -20.00 9.92
N ALA A 12 1.76 -18.79 10.48
CA ALA A 12 0.88 -17.70 10.05
C ALA A 12 1.67 -16.41 9.79
N SER A 13 1.07 -15.57 8.96
CA SER A 13 1.41 -14.15 8.91
C SER A 13 0.38 -13.35 9.67
N PHE A 14 0.78 -12.24 10.26
CA PHE A 14 -0.09 -11.37 11.05
C PHE A 14 -0.04 -9.95 10.51
N THR A 15 -1.18 -9.27 10.53
CA THR A 15 -1.24 -7.82 10.33
C THR A 15 -1.79 -7.19 11.59
N SER A 16 -1.20 -6.07 11.99
CA SER A 16 -1.73 -5.26 13.10
C SER A 16 -1.85 -3.79 12.73
N ASP A 17 -2.86 -3.17 13.32
CA ASP A 17 -3.09 -1.72 13.28
C ASP A 17 -3.34 -1.26 14.71
N LEU A 18 -2.58 -0.26 15.15
CA LEU A 18 -2.70 0.37 16.46
C LEU A 18 -3.10 1.83 16.25
N TRP A 19 -4.33 2.17 16.62
CA TRP A 19 -4.87 3.51 16.38
C TRP A 19 -5.61 4.08 17.57
N SER A 20 -5.60 5.41 17.66
CA SER A 20 -6.41 6.17 18.61
C SER A 20 -7.77 6.51 18.01
N SER A 21 -8.84 6.17 18.71
CA SER A 21 -10.20 6.57 18.35
C SER A 21 -10.48 8.04 18.68
N ILE A 22 -11.58 8.57 18.14
CA ILE A 22 -12.05 9.95 18.44
C ILE A 22 -12.35 10.19 19.92
N ASN A 23 -12.56 9.13 20.69
CA ASN A 23 -12.84 9.19 22.13
C ASN A 23 -11.56 9.04 22.97
N ASN A 24 -10.37 9.21 22.36
CA ASN A 24 -9.07 9.04 23.00
C ASN A 24 -8.90 7.65 23.65
N THR A 25 -9.48 6.62 23.03
CA THR A 25 -9.23 5.22 23.39
C THR A 25 -8.41 4.59 22.29
N ASP A 26 -7.30 3.99 22.65
CA ASP A 26 -6.41 3.29 21.73
C ASP A 26 -6.88 1.84 21.55
N TYR A 27 -6.78 1.34 20.33
CA TYR A 27 -7.18 -0.01 19.97
C TYR A 27 -6.08 -0.70 19.18
N LEU A 28 -5.86 -1.96 19.50
CA LEU A 28 -5.04 -2.87 18.71
C LEU A 28 -5.96 -3.83 17.97
N SER A 29 -5.82 -3.91 16.65
CA SER A 29 -6.37 -5.01 15.86
C SER A 29 -5.26 -5.99 15.50
N ILE A 30 -5.59 -7.28 15.53
CA ILE A 30 -4.71 -8.35 15.06
C ILE A 30 -5.51 -9.25 14.13
N THR A 31 -4.98 -9.43 12.93
CA THR A 31 -5.56 -10.33 11.92
C THR A 31 -4.52 -11.38 11.54
N CYS A 32 -4.96 -12.64 11.54
CA CYS A 32 -4.15 -13.81 11.19
C CYS A 32 -4.41 -14.22 9.74
N HIS A 33 -3.33 -14.51 9.01
CA HIS A 33 -3.33 -14.87 7.60
C HIS A 33 -2.55 -16.16 7.42
N PHE A 34 -3.17 -17.18 6.86
CA PHE A 34 -2.49 -18.45 6.56
C PHE A 34 -3.14 -19.17 5.38
N ILE A 35 -2.51 -20.25 4.93
CA ILE A 35 -3.07 -21.15 3.92
C ILE A 35 -3.43 -22.44 4.65
N ASN A 36 -4.68 -22.88 4.54
CA ASN A 36 -5.16 -24.11 5.15
C ASN A 36 -4.75 -25.36 4.33
N GLU A 37 -5.12 -26.54 4.82
CA GLU A 37 -4.76 -27.82 4.18
C GLU A 37 -5.39 -27.98 2.78
N GLU A 38 -6.53 -27.34 2.53
CA GLU A 38 -7.20 -27.28 1.24
C GLU A 38 -6.60 -26.24 0.28
N PHE A 39 -5.45 -25.64 0.64
CA PHE A 39 -4.77 -24.61 -0.13
C PHE A 39 -5.60 -23.33 -0.33
N VAL A 40 -6.50 -23.03 0.61
CA VAL A 40 -7.30 -21.81 0.64
C VAL A 40 -6.67 -20.83 1.61
N ARG A 41 -6.60 -19.57 1.18
CA ARG A 41 -6.12 -18.47 2.03
C ARG A 41 -7.20 -18.10 3.05
N GLU A 42 -6.88 -18.25 4.31
CA GLU A 42 -7.66 -17.80 5.45
C GLU A 42 -7.20 -16.40 5.88
N ASN A 43 -8.17 -15.52 6.14
CA ASN A 43 -7.95 -14.17 6.66
C ASN A 43 -8.90 -13.95 7.83
N LEU A 44 -8.39 -14.10 9.05
CA LEU A 44 -9.18 -14.16 10.27
C LEU A 44 -8.84 -12.96 11.16
N LEU A 45 -9.79 -12.03 11.31
CA LEU A 45 -9.70 -11.02 12.36
C LEU A 45 -9.79 -11.74 13.71
N LEU A 46 -8.68 -11.79 14.44
CA LEU A 46 -8.63 -12.44 15.75
C LEU A 46 -9.33 -11.55 16.77
N GLU A 47 -8.87 -10.31 16.88
CA GLU A 47 -9.39 -9.40 17.90
C GLU A 47 -9.21 -7.94 17.52
N VAL A 48 -10.14 -7.12 18.02
CA VAL A 48 -10.00 -5.67 18.13
C VAL A 48 -10.18 -5.33 19.60
N ILE A 49 -9.09 -4.99 20.26
CA ILE A 49 -9.05 -4.83 21.72
C ILE A 49 -8.61 -3.42 22.11
N PRO A 50 -9.19 -2.85 23.18
CA PRO A 50 -8.64 -1.65 23.78
C PRO A 50 -7.18 -1.89 24.18
N PHE A 51 -6.27 -1.06 23.69
CA PHE A 51 -4.87 -1.08 24.07
C PHE A 51 -4.74 -0.52 25.49
N LYS A 52 -4.51 -1.42 26.45
CA LYS A 52 -4.48 -1.08 27.88
C LYS A 52 -3.22 -0.33 28.33
N PRO A 53 -2.02 -0.60 27.76
CA PRO A 53 -0.82 0.11 28.19
C PRO A 53 -0.89 1.61 27.91
N LEU A 54 -0.35 2.41 28.84
CA LEU A 54 -0.50 3.87 28.81
C LEU A 54 0.53 4.55 27.92
N PHE A 55 1.77 4.07 27.90
CA PHE A 55 2.89 4.83 27.34
C PHE A 55 3.24 4.46 25.90
N HIS A 56 2.58 3.44 25.33
CA HIS A 56 2.82 2.96 23.97
C HIS A 56 4.31 2.70 23.70
N THR A 57 5.06 2.28 24.72
CA THR A 57 6.47 1.91 24.55
C THR A 57 6.57 0.68 23.65
N SER A 58 7.73 0.50 23.00
CA SER A 58 7.97 -0.67 22.16
C SER A 58 7.74 -1.99 22.91
N ASP A 59 8.10 -2.01 24.19
CA ASP A 59 8.03 -3.21 25.01
C ASP A 59 6.58 -3.51 25.43
N GLU A 60 5.83 -2.48 25.82
CA GLU A 60 4.39 -2.61 26.11
C GLU A 60 3.60 -3.09 24.88
N ILE A 61 3.89 -2.53 23.71
CA ILE A 61 3.26 -2.95 22.44
C ILE A 61 3.55 -4.42 22.16
N TYR A 62 4.81 -4.82 22.26
CA TYR A 62 5.22 -6.19 21.99
C TYR A 62 4.55 -7.18 22.96
N MET A 63 4.68 -6.93 24.26
CA MET A 63 4.13 -7.79 25.32
C MET A 63 2.61 -7.92 25.18
N PHE A 64 1.89 -6.81 25.01
CA PHE A 64 0.45 -6.83 24.86
C PHE A 64 0.00 -7.58 23.59
N THR A 65 0.77 -7.48 22.51
CA THR A 65 0.52 -8.24 21.27
C THR A 65 0.71 -9.74 21.51
N MET A 66 1.85 -10.15 22.11
CA MET A 66 2.14 -11.56 22.35
C MET A 66 1.13 -12.18 23.33
N GLU A 67 0.80 -11.51 24.43
CA GLU A 67 -0.25 -11.94 25.37
C GLU A 67 -1.62 -12.09 24.68
N THR A 68 -1.88 -11.30 23.65
CA THR A 68 -3.11 -11.42 22.86
C THR A 68 -3.06 -12.65 21.96
N LEU A 69 -1.95 -12.89 21.25
CA LEU A 69 -1.76 -14.08 20.43
C LEU A 69 -1.81 -15.39 21.25
N GLU A 70 -1.23 -15.39 22.45
CA GLU A 70 -1.25 -16.55 23.36
C GLU A 70 -2.67 -16.96 23.75
N LYS A 71 -3.61 -16.02 23.93
CA LYS A 71 -5.03 -16.34 24.20
C LYS A 71 -5.68 -17.12 23.06
N TRP A 72 -5.15 -16.97 21.84
CA TRP A 72 -5.57 -17.70 20.65
C TRP A 72 -4.78 -19.00 20.45
N GLY A 73 -3.89 -19.37 21.38
CA GLY A 73 -3.00 -20.55 21.26
C GLY A 73 -1.94 -20.37 20.16
N LEU A 74 -1.53 -19.13 19.91
CA LEU A 74 -0.56 -18.75 18.89
C LEU A 74 0.72 -18.26 19.54
N ASP A 75 1.69 -19.17 19.64
CA ASP A 75 3.02 -18.87 20.16
C ASP A 75 3.88 -18.11 19.13
N GLU A 76 4.96 -17.48 19.60
CA GLU A 76 5.86 -16.69 18.76
C GLU A 76 6.46 -17.51 17.61
N GLU A 77 6.75 -18.81 17.80
CA GLU A 77 7.33 -19.64 16.75
C GLU A 77 6.39 -19.89 15.57
N LYS A 78 5.09 -19.65 15.74
CA LYS A 78 4.11 -19.74 14.65
C LYS A 78 4.11 -18.50 13.76
N ILE A 79 4.75 -17.41 14.17
CA ILE A 79 4.83 -16.17 13.40
C ILE A 79 5.86 -16.35 12.29
N HIS A 80 5.41 -16.32 11.04
CA HIS A 80 6.29 -16.26 9.87
C HIS A 80 6.60 -14.81 9.48
N VAL A 81 5.55 -14.00 9.36
CA VAL A 81 5.64 -12.58 9.01
C VAL A 81 4.73 -11.78 9.93
N TYR A 82 5.23 -10.66 10.46
CA TYR A 82 4.44 -9.69 11.19
C TYR A 82 4.45 -8.35 10.46
N LEU A 83 3.30 -7.97 9.90
CA LEU A 83 3.08 -6.71 9.20
C LEU A 83 2.46 -5.69 10.16
N ARG A 84 3.13 -4.56 10.31
CA ARG A 84 2.81 -3.51 11.28
C ARG A 84 2.65 -2.16 10.60
N ASP A 85 2.05 -1.19 11.28
CA ASP A 85 2.10 0.21 10.85
C ASP A 85 3.54 0.79 10.94
N ASN A 86 3.76 1.99 10.40
CA ASN A 86 5.10 2.57 10.33
C ASN A 86 5.48 3.45 11.53
N ALA A 87 4.75 3.40 12.65
CA ALA A 87 5.10 4.15 13.84
C ALA A 87 6.44 3.65 14.43
N ALA A 88 7.24 4.57 14.96
CA ALA A 88 8.58 4.25 15.47
C ALA A 88 8.56 3.21 16.61
N ASN A 89 7.56 3.28 17.49
CA ASN A 89 7.44 2.32 18.60
C ASN A 89 7.00 0.94 18.11
N MET A 90 6.15 0.86 17.09
CA MET A 90 5.79 -0.40 16.42
C MET A 90 6.99 -1.01 15.72
N GLU A 91 7.77 -0.22 14.99
CA GLU A 91 9.00 -0.69 14.36
C GLU A 91 9.98 -1.27 15.39
N LYS A 92 10.20 -0.54 16.49
CA LYS A 92 11.11 -0.96 17.55
C LYS A 92 10.60 -2.22 18.27
N ALA A 93 9.29 -2.33 18.53
CA ALA A 93 8.66 -3.47 19.19
C ALA A 93 8.95 -4.81 18.49
N PHE A 94 8.89 -4.81 17.16
CA PHE A 94 9.07 -6.00 16.33
C PHE A 94 10.46 -6.06 15.66
N SER A 95 11.40 -5.22 16.08
CA SER A 95 12.78 -5.26 15.59
C SER A 95 13.56 -6.42 16.23
N ASN A 96 14.52 -6.97 15.48
CA ASN A 96 15.42 -8.05 15.94
C ASN A 96 14.71 -9.33 16.42
N LYS A 97 13.57 -9.66 15.82
CA LYS A 97 12.83 -10.90 16.08
C LYS A 97 13.28 -12.01 15.12
N GLN A 98 13.01 -13.26 15.49
CA GLN A 98 13.38 -14.41 14.66
C GLN A 98 12.50 -14.53 13.40
N PHE A 99 11.31 -13.95 13.44
CA PHE A 99 10.38 -13.88 12.31
C PHE A 99 10.58 -12.62 11.47
N TYR A 100 10.03 -12.62 10.26
CA TYR A 100 10.11 -11.47 9.38
C TYR A 100 9.16 -10.36 9.81
N THR A 101 9.60 -9.10 9.73
CA THR A 101 8.75 -7.95 9.99
C THR A 101 8.72 -7.00 8.80
N PHE A 102 7.54 -6.49 8.47
CA PHE A 102 7.37 -5.47 7.43
C PHE A 102 6.53 -4.30 7.93
N GLY A 103 6.94 -3.10 7.54
CA GLY A 103 6.06 -1.94 7.60
C GLY A 103 4.97 -2.02 6.53
N CYS A 104 3.84 -1.39 6.79
CA CYS A 104 2.73 -1.31 5.86
C CYS A 104 3.16 -0.59 4.57
N PHE A 105 3.14 -1.32 3.44
CA PHE A 105 3.59 -0.79 2.14
C PHE A 105 2.77 0.41 1.67
N THR A 106 1.43 0.37 1.82
CA THR A 106 0.55 1.48 1.44
C THR A 106 0.81 2.71 2.30
N HIS A 107 1.11 2.53 3.60
CA HIS A 107 1.53 3.61 4.47
C HIS A 107 2.89 4.19 4.02
N SER A 108 3.85 3.34 3.64
CA SER A 108 5.14 3.80 3.09
C SER A 108 4.96 4.61 1.80
N LEU A 109 4.08 4.20 0.89
CA LEU A 109 3.74 4.98 -0.31
C LEU A 109 3.07 6.33 0.03
N GLN A 110 2.15 6.34 1.01
CA GLN A 110 1.56 7.58 1.53
C GLN A 110 2.64 8.54 2.06
N LEU A 111 3.69 8.02 2.70
CA LEU A 111 4.82 8.82 3.15
C LEU A 111 5.71 9.32 2.01
N VAL A 112 5.92 8.52 0.95
CA VAL A 112 6.64 8.95 -0.26
C VAL A 112 6.01 10.23 -0.82
N ILE A 113 4.68 10.21 -0.95
CA ILE A 113 3.90 11.31 -1.52
C ILE A 113 3.93 12.53 -0.59
N ASN A 114 3.75 12.32 0.72
CA ASN A 114 3.77 13.40 1.70
C ASN A 114 5.13 14.11 1.78
N ASP A 115 6.23 13.37 1.57
CA ASP A 115 7.57 13.96 1.53
C ASP A 115 7.72 15.01 0.42
N VAL A 116 6.90 14.91 -0.65
CA VAL A 116 6.94 15.83 -1.78
C VAL A 116 5.80 16.87 -1.70
N ILE A 117 4.58 16.45 -1.43
CA ILE A 117 3.39 17.32 -1.43
C ILE A 117 3.33 18.21 -0.18
N CYS A 118 3.55 17.62 1.00
CA CYS A 118 3.27 18.32 2.28
C CYS A 118 4.49 19.06 2.82
N LYS A 119 5.72 18.68 2.42
CA LYS A 119 6.95 19.31 2.91
C LYS A 119 7.44 20.47 2.06
N GLN A 120 6.87 20.69 0.88
CA GLN A 120 7.24 21.79 0.00
C GLN A 120 6.31 22.97 0.20
N LYS A 121 6.90 24.12 0.56
CA LYS A 121 6.14 25.35 0.84
C LYS A 121 5.31 25.80 -0.36
N GLU A 122 5.86 25.72 -1.56
CA GLU A 122 5.18 26.07 -2.81
C GLU A 122 3.88 25.28 -3.01
N HIS A 123 3.94 23.95 -2.85
CA HIS A 123 2.76 23.08 -2.93
C HIS A 123 1.75 23.41 -1.83
N GLU A 124 2.20 23.62 -0.60
CA GLU A 124 1.28 23.91 0.51
C GLU A 124 0.57 25.26 0.34
N ASP A 125 1.27 26.29 -0.15
CA ASP A 125 0.68 27.59 -0.44
C ASP A 125 -0.32 27.51 -1.60
N LEU A 126 -0.02 26.72 -2.64
CA LEU A 126 -0.96 26.41 -3.71
C LEU A 126 -2.22 25.70 -3.19
N PHE A 127 -2.08 24.66 -2.35
CA PHE A 127 -3.24 23.96 -1.81
C PHE A 127 -4.07 24.81 -0.85
N LYS A 128 -3.48 25.76 -0.11
CA LYS A 128 -4.24 26.74 0.67
C LYS A 128 -5.12 27.61 -0.22
N LYS A 129 -4.60 28.07 -1.37
CA LYS A 129 -5.39 28.84 -2.35
C LYS A 129 -6.56 28.01 -2.88
N VAL A 130 -6.30 26.76 -3.29
CA VAL A 130 -7.35 25.84 -3.76
C VAL A 130 -8.40 25.61 -2.68
N ARG A 131 -8.00 25.32 -1.44
CA ARG A 131 -8.92 25.15 -0.30
C ARG A 131 -9.79 26.38 -0.05
N LYS A 132 -9.23 27.59 -0.15
CA LYS A 132 -10.01 28.83 0.04
C LYS A 132 -11.08 29.00 -1.04
N ILE A 133 -10.74 28.72 -2.30
CA ILE A 133 -11.69 28.78 -3.42
C ILE A 133 -12.78 27.72 -3.24
N VAL A 134 -12.40 26.45 -3.02
CA VAL A 134 -13.34 25.35 -2.79
C VAL A 134 -14.26 25.65 -1.60
N GLY A 135 -13.70 26.16 -0.50
CA GLY A 135 -14.45 26.56 0.70
C GLY A 135 -15.53 27.60 0.39
N HIS A 136 -15.22 28.61 -0.42
CA HIS A 136 -16.20 29.62 -0.82
C HIS A 136 -17.42 28.99 -1.53
N PHE A 137 -17.19 28.11 -2.52
CA PHE A 137 -18.27 27.42 -3.24
C PHE A 137 -19.05 26.42 -2.36
N LYS A 138 -18.41 25.88 -1.33
CA LYS A 138 -19.01 24.92 -0.40
C LYS A 138 -19.92 25.60 0.62
N HIS A 139 -19.51 26.77 1.13
CA HIS A 139 -20.25 27.51 2.16
C HIS A 139 -21.32 28.46 1.58
N SER A 140 -21.09 29.02 0.38
CA SER A 140 -22.04 29.93 -0.26
C SER A 140 -23.07 29.18 -1.10
N ILE A 141 -24.33 29.18 -0.64
CA ILE A 141 -25.47 28.63 -1.41
C ILE A 141 -25.60 29.34 -2.76
N ALA A 142 -25.41 30.66 -2.80
CA ALA A 142 -25.48 31.44 -4.03
C ALA A 142 -24.39 31.02 -5.03
N SER A 143 -23.14 30.92 -4.57
CA SER A 143 -22.01 30.51 -5.43
C SER A 143 -22.16 29.06 -5.90
N ASN A 144 -22.74 28.17 -5.08
CA ASN A 144 -23.05 26.80 -5.47
C ASN A 144 -24.14 26.72 -6.55
N LYS A 145 -25.19 27.55 -6.43
CA LYS A 145 -26.24 27.65 -7.47
C LYS A 145 -25.67 28.21 -8.78
N LEU A 146 -24.82 29.24 -8.70
CA LEU A 146 -24.14 29.80 -9.86
C LEU A 146 -23.24 28.78 -10.54
N LEU A 147 -22.47 28.00 -9.76
CA LEU A 147 -21.66 26.88 -10.26
C LEU A 147 -22.52 25.90 -11.07
N LYS A 148 -23.64 25.45 -10.49
CA LYS A 148 -24.56 24.52 -11.16
C LYS A 148 -25.14 25.08 -12.46
N ASN A 149 -25.54 26.36 -12.46
CA ASN A 149 -26.08 27.00 -13.65
C ASN A 149 -25.02 27.13 -14.76
N TYR A 150 -23.80 27.54 -14.40
CA TYR A 150 -22.69 27.66 -15.33
C TYR A 150 -22.31 26.30 -15.93
N GLN A 151 -22.27 25.24 -15.10
CA GLN A 151 -22.04 23.86 -15.57
C GLN A 151 -23.06 23.44 -16.63
N LYS A 152 -24.35 23.74 -16.43
CA LYS A 152 -25.40 23.43 -17.41
C LYS A 152 -25.24 24.22 -18.71
N GLN A 153 -24.93 25.51 -18.62
CA GLN A 153 -24.73 26.38 -19.78
C GLN A 153 -23.57 25.89 -20.65
N GLU A 154 -22.44 25.55 -20.02
CA GLU A 154 -21.22 25.08 -20.69
C GLU A 154 -21.21 23.57 -20.97
N LYS A 155 -22.30 22.85 -20.64
CA LYS A 155 -22.43 21.39 -20.77
C LYS A 155 -21.29 20.61 -20.07
N LEU A 156 -20.89 21.09 -18.88
CA LEU A 156 -19.90 20.45 -18.03
C LEU A 156 -20.55 19.48 -17.04
N PRO A 157 -19.79 18.52 -16.48
CA PRO A 157 -20.28 17.66 -15.41
C PRO A 157 -20.79 18.48 -14.21
N GLU A 158 -22.02 18.21 -13.77
CA GLU A 158 -22.70 18.91 -12.68
C GLU A 158 -22.23 18.46 -11.28
N HIS A 159 -20.93 18.54 -11.05
CA HIS A 159 -20.32 18.08 -9.81
C HIS A 159 -20.02 19.24 -8.85
N LYS A 160 -20.24 19.00 -7.55
CA LYS A 160 -19.79 19.93 -6.51
C LYS A 160 -18.28 19.85 -6.35
N LEU A 161 -17.65 20.98 -6.04
CA LEU A 161 -16.27 21.00 -5.58
C LEU A 161 -16.15 20.24 -4.25
N ILE A 162 -15.04 19.52 -4.09
CA ILE A 162 -14.75 18.71 -2.90
C ILE A 162 -13.50 19.23 -2.23
N GLN A 163 -13.45 19.13 -0.90
CA GLN A 163 -12.34 19.62 -0.09
C GLN A 163 -11.53 18.44 0.44
N ASP A 164 -10.21 18.60 0.53
CA ASP A 164 -9.32 17.57 1.06
C ASP A 164 -9.50 17.39 2.57
N VAL A 165 -9.18 16.18 3.03
CA VAL A 165 -8.88 15.87 4.42
C VAL A 165 -7.38 15.99 4.57
N THR A 166 -6.92 16.93 5.40
CA THR A 166 -5.51 17.35 5.46
C THR A 166 -4.53 16.19 5.66
N THR A 167 -4.95 15.15 6.38
CA THR A 167 -4.14 13.99 6.77
C THR A 167 -4.04 12.87 5.72
N ARG A 168 -4.84 12.90 4.64
CA ARG A 168 -4.90 11.79 3.65
C ARG A 168 -4.63 12.30 2.23
N TRP A 169 -3.54 11.83 1.61
CA TRP A 169 -3.13 12.31 0.28
C TRP A 169 -4.20 12.00 -0.78
N ASN A 170 -4.89 10.85 -0.68
CA ASN A 170 -5.96 10.46 -1.60
C ASN A 170 -7.02 11.55 -1.72
N SER A 171 -7.41 12.17 -0.61
CA SER A 171 -8.41 13.25 -0.62
C SER A 171 -7.88 14.54 -1.27
N LYS A 172 -6.57 14.82 -1.18
CA LYS A 172 -5.92 15.92 -1.90
C LYS A 172 -5.98 15.67 -3.40
N TYR A 173 -5.60 14.47 -3.84
CA TYR A 173 -5.68 14.08 -5.24
C TYR A 173 -7.09 14.22 -5.81
N LEU A 174 -8.10 13.71 -5.09
CA LEU A 174 -9.51 13.85 -5.50
C LEU A 174 -9.93 15.32 -5.59
N MET A 175 -9.58 16.16 -4.61
CA MET A 175 -9.83 17.60 -4.65
C MET A 175 -9.21 18.25 -5.88
N ILE A 176 -7.95 17.96 -6.19
CA ILE A 176 -7.25 18.51 -7.35
C ILE A 176 -7.96 18.12 -8.64
N ASN A 177 -8.27 16.82 -8.83
CA ASN A 177 -8.98 16.35 -10.03
C ASN A 177 -10.32 17.03 -10.21
N ARG A 178 -11.13 17.11 -9.15
CA ARG A 178 -12.41 17.81 -9.19
C ARG A 178 -12.24 19.30 -9.51
N PHE A 179 -11.21 19.93 -8.95
CA PHE A 179 -10.94 21.35 -9.15
C PHE A 179 -10.50 21.64 -10.60
N LEU A 180 -9.66 20.78 -11.19
CA LEU A 180 -9.25 20.87 -12.58
C LEU A 180 -10.41 20.60 -13.56
N GLU A 181 -11.27 19.61 -13.28
CA GLU A 181 -12.50 19.36 -14.05
C GLU A 181 -13.37 20.62 -14.13
N GLN A 182 -13.42 21.38 -13.04
CA GLN A 182 -14.24 22.58 -12.90
C GLN A 182 -13.49 23.88 -13.20
N LYS A 183 -12.29 23.82 -13.80
CA LYS A 183 -11.43 24.98 -14.08
C LYS A 183 -12.17 26.11 -14.80
N LYS A 184 -12.95 25.78 -15.85
CA LYS A 184 -13.74 26.77 -16.61
C LYS A 184 -14.74 27.51 -15.71
N CYS A 185 -15.46 26.80 -14.85
CA CYS A 185 -16.41 27.38 -13.91
C CYS A 185 -15.71 28.29 -12.89
N VAL A 186 -14.59 27.82 -12.31
CA VAL A 186 -13.84 28.59 -11.30
C VAL A 186 -13.32 29.90 -11.88
N ILE A 187 -12.75 29.88 -13.09
CA ILE A 187 -12.25 31.07 -13.78
C ILE A 187 -13.40 31.99 -14.19
N GLY A 188 -14.44 31.45 -14.83
CA GLY A 188 -15.57 32.24 -15.34
C GLY A 188 -16.40 32.90 -14.24
N LEU A 189 -16.60 32.21 -13.11
CA LEU A 189 -17.38 32.73 -11.99
C LEU A 189 -16.58 33.62 -11.05
N GLY A 190 -15.25 33.48 -11.00
CA GLY A 190 -14.38 34.21 -10.06
C GLY A 190 -14.69 35.71 -9.91
N PRO A 191 -14.86 36.48 -11.01
CA PRO A 191 -15.22 37.89 -10.94
C PRO A 191 -16.60 38.18 -10.31
N TYR A 192 -17.58 37.30 -10.52
CA TYR A 192 -18.97 37.49 -10.07
C TYR A 192 -19.16 37.21 -8.59
N ILE A 193 -18.38 36.26 -8.04
CA ILE A 193 -18.49 35.83 -6.63
C ILE A 193 -17.44 36.49 -5.73
N ARG A 194 -16.65 37.42 -6.26
CA ARG A 194 -15.59 38.17 -5.55
C ARG A 194 -14.63 37.22 -4.80
N LEU A 195 -14.04 36.26 -5.51
CA LEU A 195 -13.00 35.43 -4.90
C LEU A 195 -11.78 36.30 -4.56
N ASP A 196 -11.38 36.33 -3.28
CA ASP A 196 -10.17 37.03 -2.84
C ASP A 196 -8.86 36.41 -3.35
N VAL A 197 -8.94 35.21 -3.94
CA VAL A 197 -7.79 34.41 -4.36
C VAL A 197 -8.03 33.86 -5.74
N ILE A 198 -7.03 34.02 -6.59
CA ILE A 198 -7.00 33.54 -7.97
C ILE A 198 -5.70 32.77 -8.15
N LEU A 199 -5.72 31.72 -8.97
CA LEU A 199 -4.53 30.96 -9.34
C LEU A 199 -3.90 31.57 -10.60
N THR A 200 -2.57 31.65 -10.60
CA THR A 200 -1.81 32.02 -11.81
C THR A 200 -1.84 30.91 -12.85
N SER A 201 -1.41 31.21 -14.08
CA SER A 201 -1.28 30.18 -15.13
C SER A 201 -0.32 29.06 -14.70
N ASP A 202 0.79 29.39 -14.06
CA ASP A 202 1.78 28.43 -13.59
C ASP A 202 1.23 27.53 -12.48
N GLU A 203 0.44 28.11 -11.56
CA GLU A 203 -0.23 27.34 -10.51
C GLU A 203 -1.26 26.35 -11.07
N TRP A 204 -1.99 26.73 -12.13
CA TRP A 204 -2.87 25.80 -12.84
C TRP A 204 -2.09 24.68 -13.54
N SER A 205 -0.96 25.00 -14.16
CA SER A 205 -0.08 24.01 -14.80
C SER A 205 0.51 23.04 -13.76
N MET A 206 0.96 23.57 -12.61
CA MET A 206 1.47 22.77 -11.50
C MET A 206 0.41 21.82 -10.93
N LEU A 207 -0.83 22.28 -10.74
CA LEU A 207 -1.93 21.38 -10.33
C LEU A 207 -2.17 20.27 -11.34
N ALA A 208 -2.11 20.58 -12.64
CA ALA A 208 -2.29 19.60 -13.70
C ALA A 208 -1.15 18.57 -13.72
N GLU A 209 0.10 19.00 -13.52
CA GLU A 209 1.26 18.11 -13.39
C GLU A 209 1.12 17.18 -12.17
N ILE A 210 0.82 17.75 -10.99
CA ILE A 210 0.63 16.98 -9.75
C ILE A 210 -0.50 15.96 -9.94
N SER A 211 -1.63 16.37 -10.50
CA SER A 211 -2.77 15.48 -10.80
C SER A 211 -2.36 14.33 -11.72
N LYS A 212 -1.69 14.62 -12.84
CA LYS A 212 -1.24 13.62 -13.80
C LYS A 212 -0.30 12.60 -13.14
N VAL A 213 0.71 13.07 -12.43
CA VAL A 213 1.73 12.18 -11.83
C VAL A 213 1.17 11.34 -10.69
N LEU A 214 0.23 11.85 -9.90
CA LEU A 214 -0.36 11.12 -8.77
C LEU A 214 -1.43 10.09 -9.17
N GLU A 215 -1.91 10.11 -10.41
CA GLU A 215 -2.93 9.16 -10.88
C GLU A 215 -2.49 7.70 -10.74
N ILE A 216 -1.24 7.39 -11.10
CA ILE A 216 -0.70 6.03 -10.95
C ILE A 216 -0.62 5.62 -9.48
N PHE A 217 -0.20 6.53 -8.59
CA PHE A 217 -0.16 6.26 -7.15
C PHE A 217 -1.55 5.98 -6.59
N HIS A 218 -2.58 6.64 -7.12
CA HIS A 218 -3.95 6.50 -6.63
C HIS A 218 -4.49 5.14 -7.03
N THR A 219 -4.28 4.77 -8.30
CA THR A 219 -4.64 3.47 -8.85
C THR A 219 -3.95 2.33 -8.10
N VAL A 220 -2.65 2.46 -7.84
CA VAL A 220 -1.86 1.51 -7.06
C VAL A 220 -2.39 1.39 -5.63
N THR A 221 -2.63 2.51 -4.96
CA THR A 221 -3.12 2.52 -3.57
C THR A 221 -4.49 1.84 -3.46
N LEU A 222 -5.41 2.10 -4.39
CA LEU A 222 -6.70 1.41 -4.43
C LEU A 222 -6.56 -0.08 -4.72
N THR A 223 -5.60 -0.47 -5.57
CA THR A 223 -5.35 -1.88 -5.89
C THR A 223 -4.81 -2.64 -4.68
N LEU A 224 -3.92 -2.01 -3.93
CA LEU A 224 -3.25 -2.60 -2.76
C LEU A 224 -4.06 -2.52 -1.45
N SER A 225 -5.16 -1.76 -1.47
CA SER A 225 -6.09 -1.68 -0.33
C SER A 225 -7.16 -2.78 -0.38
N LYS A 226 -7.08 -3.72 -1.33
CA LYS A 226 -8.01 -4.83 -1.46
C LYS A 226 -7.61 -5.96 -0.51
N GLU A 227 -8.58 -6.71 0.00
CA GLU A 227 -8.32 -7.91 0.81
C GLU A 227 -7.52 -8.99 0.07
N ALA A 228 -7.53 -8.95 -1.26
CA ALA A 228 -6.78 -9.88 -2.10
C ALA A 228 -5.30 -9.53 -2.28
N SER A 229 -4.87 -8.34 -1.86
CA SER A 229 -3.51 -7.85 -2.10
C SER A 229 -2.46 -8.72 -1.42
N SER A 230 -1.33 -8.88 -2.11
CA SER A 230 -0.27 -9.80 -1.70
C SER A 230 1.10 -9.14 -1.74
N LEU A 231 2.03 -9.70 -0.97
CA LEU A 231 3.42 -9.25 -0.92
C LEU A 231 4.10 -9.29 -2.31
N SER A 232 3.66 -10.20 -3.18
CA SER A 232 4.14 -10.36 -4.56
C SER A 232 3.91 -9.13 -5.45
N GLU A 233 2.99 -8.24 -5.09
CA GLU A 233 2.68 -7.04 -5.89
C GLU A 233 3.65 -5.89 -5.60
N VAL A 234 4.43 -5.95 -4.51
CA VAL A 234 5.32 -4.86 -4.07
C VAL A 234 6.41 -4.55 -5.09
N ILE A 235 7.16 -5.55 -5.57
CA ILE A 235 8.23 -5.34 -6.57
C ILE A 235 7.65 -4.81 -7.90
N PRO A 236 6.63 -5.46 -8.52
CA PRO A 236 6.01 -4.95 -9.74
C PRO A 236 5.52 -3.51 -9.61
N VAL A 237 4.89 -3.16 -8.49
CA VAL A 237 4.37 -1.80 -8.25
C VAL A 237 5.51 -0.79 -8.14
N LEU A 238 6.53 -1.08 -7.32
CA LEU A 238 7.67 -0.16 -7.16
C LEU A 238 8.41 0.04 -8.48
N ARG A 239 8.54 -1.02 -9.29
CA ARG A 239 9.13 -0.94 -10.63
C ARG A 239 8.30 -0.10 -11.58
N CYS A 240 6.99 -0.36 -11.64
CA CYS A 240 6.06 0.41 -12.45
C CYS A 240 6.12 1.91 -12.10
N LEU A 241 6.06 2.25 -10.81
CA LEU A 241 6.17 3.64 -10.34
C LEU A 241 7.53 4.26 -10.70
N THR A 242 8.63 3.54 -10.44
CA THR A 242 9.99 4.02 -10.73
C THR A 242 10.17 4.30 -12.22
N THR A 243 9.78 3.36 -13.09
CA THR A 243 9.88 3.52 -14.56
C THR A 243 8.98 4.65 -15.06
N TYR A 244 7.76 4.78 -14.54
CA TYR A 244 6.87 5.89 -14.89
C TYR A 244 7.47 7.25 -14.54
N LEU A 245 7.96 7.41 -13.30
CA LEU A 245 8.54 8.66 -12.83
C LEU A 245 9.82 9.02 -13.59
N GLN A 246 10.67 8.04 -13.88
CA GLN A 246 11.87 8.24 -14.72
C GLN A 246 11.49 8.72 -16.12
N LYS A 247 10.46 8.14 -16.73
CA LYS A 247 9.96 8.56 -18.03
C LYS A 247 9.42 10.00 -18.01
N GLU A 248 8.61 10.33 -17.00
CA GLU A 248 8.07 11.70 -16.84
C GLU A 248 9.18 12.73 -16.59
N TYR A 249 10.20 12.38 -15.81
CA TYR A 249 11.39 13.22 -15.63
C TYR A 249 12.15 13.42 -16.95
N ASN A 250 12.47 12.34 -17.66
CA ASN A 250 13.27 12.41 -18.88
C ASN A 250 12.57 13.14 -20.04
N LEU A 251 11.25 12.97 -20.18
CA LEU A 251 10.48 13.56 -21.29
C LEU A 251 10.00 14.98 -20.99
N ASN A 252 9.56 15.23 -19.75
CA ASN A 252 8.87 16.48 -19.40
C ASN A 252 9.67 17.35 -18.42
N GLN A 253 10.88 16.93 -18.02
CA GLN A 253 11.72 17.59 -17.00
C GLN A 253 10.94 17.86 -15.70
N SER A 254 10.05 16.94 -15.34
CA SER A 254 9.17 17.06 -14.18
C SER A 254 9.97 16.99 -12.89
N SER A 255 10.20 18.15 -12.25
CA SER A 255 10.85 18.22 -10.94
C SER A 255 10.03 17.52 -9.85
N PHE A 256 8.70 17.46 -10.00
CA PHE A 256 7.82 16.73 -9.10
C PHE A 256 8.08 15.22 -9.18
N SER A 257 8.22 14.68 -10.40
CA SER A 257 8.50 13.26 -10.63
C SER A 257 9.88 12.85 -10.11
N GLU A 258 10.89 13.70 -10.31
CA GLU A 258 12.24 13.49 -9.77
C GLU A 258 12.24 13.39 -8.24
N LYS A 259 11.58 14.33 -7.56
CA LYS A 259 11.48 14.32 -6.09
C LYS A 259 10.74 13.09 -5.57
N LEU A 260 9.69 12.64 -6.25
CA LEU A 260 8.99 11.39 -5.91
C LEU A 260 9.89 10.17 -6.11
N LEU A 261 10.66 10.12 -7.19
CA LEU A 261 11.61 9.03 -7.46
C LEU A 261 12.66 8.92 -6.36
N LEU A 262 13.27 10.04 -5.95
CA LEU A 262 14.22 10.09 -4.83
C LEU A 262 13.58 9.64 -3.51
N SER A 263 12.32 10.03 -3.28
CA SER A 263 11.54 9.64 -2.10
C SER A 263 11.25 8.13 -2.08
N ILE A 264 10.92 7.52 -3.22
CA ILE A 264 10.79 6.05 -3.37
C ILE A 264 12.12 5.36 -3.04
N GLN A 265 13.22 5.80 -3.65
CA GLN A 265 14.55 5.20 -3.44
C GLN A 265 14.98 5.24 -1.98
N LYS A 266 14.68 6.36 -1.29
CA LYS A 266 14.97 6.53 0.13
C LYS A 266 14.17 5.58 1.03
N ARG A 267 12.89 5.36 0.72
CA ARG A 267 11.97 4.59 1.58
C ARG A 267 11.95 3.10 1.29
N PHE A 268 12.31 2.72 0.08
CA PHE A 268 12.40 1.34 -0.36
C PHE A 268 13.82 1.04 -0.85
N PRO A 269 14.84 1.14 0.02
CA PRO A 269 16.18 0.75 -0.39
C PRO A 269 16.20 -0.75 -0.66
N ASN A 270 16.82 -1.16 -1.77
CA ASN A 270 17.08 -2.57 -2.06
C ASN A 270 15.83 -3.48 -2.04
N TYR A 271 14.66 -2.97 -2.42
CA TYR A 271 13.41 -3.77 -2.42
C TYR A 271 13.53 -5.03 -3.31
N GLU A 272 14.29 -4.96 -4.40
CA GLU A 272 14.56 -6.11 -5.27
C GLU A 272 15.55 -7.13 -4.69
N LYS A 273 16.22 -6.81 -3.57
CA LYS A 273 17.14 -7.70 -2.86
C LYS A 273 16.51 -8.29 -1.60
N THR A 274 15.28 -7.90 -1.29
CA THR A 274 14.60 -8.34 -0.07
C THR A 274 14.02 -9.73 -0.27
N LYS A 275 14.65 -10.73 0.35
CA LYS A 275 14.36 -12.17 0.22
C LYS A 275 12.87 -12.54 0.12
N LEU A 276 12.02 -12.09 1.05
CA LEU A 276 10.59 -12.41 1.00
C LEU A 276 9.82 -11.68 -0.13
N LEU A 277 10.20 -10.46 -0.47
CA LEU A 277 9.59 -9.74 -1.60
C LEU A 277 9.91 -10.47 -2.91
N ILE A 278 11.16 -10.89 -3.07
CA ILE A 278 11.63 -11.66 -4.20
C ILE A 278 10.85 -12.98 -4.32
N ARG A 279 10.87 -13.79 -3.25
CA ARG A 279 10.23 -15.12 -3.23
C ARG A 279 8.74 -15.04 -3.53
N SER A 280 8.04 -14.12 -2.85
CA SER A 280 6.61 -13.92 -3.10
C SER A 280 6.34 -13.49 -4.54
N THR A 281 7.17 -12.63 -5.12
CA THR A 281 7.03 -12.16 -6.51
C THR A 281 7.27 -13.29 -7.53
N ILE A 282 8.30 -14.12 -7.34
CA ILE A 282 8.60 -15.24 -8.26
C ILE A 282 7.52 -16.32 -8.19
N LEU A 283 7.02 -16.61 -6.99
CA LEU A 283 5.97 -17.61 -6.79
C LEU A 283 4.61 -17.16 -7.35
N ASP A 284 4.45 -15.88 -7.67
CA ASP A 284 3.24 -15.35 -8.29
C ASP A 284 3.26 -15.57 -9.82
N PRO A 285 2.36 -16.39 -10.38
CA PRO A 285 2.32 -16.67 -11.81
C PRO A 285 2.10 -15.44 -12.69
N ARG A 286 1.56 -14.34 -12.13
CA ARG A 286 1.35 -13.08 -12.84
C ARG A 286 2.67 -12.37 -13.17
N PHE A 287 3.69 -12.55 -12.33
CA PHE A 287 4.95 -11.79 -12.40
C PHE A 287 6.15 -12.69 -12.73
N LYS A 288 6.31 -13.79 -11.99
CA LYS A 288 7.47 -14.69 -12.06
C LYS A 288 8.79 -13.88 -12.00
N ASP A 289 9.68 -14.10 -12.96
CA ASP A 289 10.99 -13.48 -13.09
C ASP A 289 10.99 -12.24 -14.00
N LYS A 290 9.83 -11.80 -14.51
CA LYS A 290 9.74 -10.79 -15.58
C LYS A 290 9.83 -9.34 -15.12
N VAL A 291 9.76 -9.09 -13.80
CA VAL A 291 9.59 -7.74 -13.23
C VAL A 291 10.87 -7.14 -12.64
N PHE A 292 11.92 -7.94 -12.48
CA PHE A 292 13.19 -7.51 -11.91
C PHE A 292 13.93 -6.54 -12.82
N SER A 293 14.69 -5.60 -12.22
CA SER A 293 15.39 -4.57 -12.98
C SER A 293 16.65 -5.05 -13.69
N GLU A 294 17.37 -5.98 -13.06
CA GLU A 294 18.64 -6.52 -13.55
C GLU A 294 18.56 -8.03 -13.67
N GLU A 295 19.19 -8.58 -14.72
CA GLU A 295 19.25 -10.04 -14.93
C GLU A 295 19.94 -10.75 -13.75
N ASN A 296 20.92 -10.11 -13.12
CA ASN A 296 21.61 -10.65 -11.96
C ASN A 296 20.67 -10.83 -10.76
N GLU A 297 19.82 -9.83 -10.45
CA GLU A 297 18.85 -9.93 -9.36
C GLU A 297 17.85 -11.06 -9.61
N LYS A 298 17.42 -11.22 -10.86
CA LYS A 298 16.60 -12.36 -11.29
C LYS A 298 17.30 -13.71 -11.05
N ILE A 299 18.57 -13.84 -11.41
CA ILE A 299 19.32 -15.09 -11.21
C ILE A 299 19.46 -15.40 -9.71
N ILE A 300 19.83 -14.41 -8.91
CA ILE A 300 19.94 -14.52 -7.44
C ILE A 300 18.60 -14.97 -6.85
N ALA A 301 17.52 -14.33 -7.28
CA ALA A 301 16.17 -14.60 -6.84
C ALA A 301 15.71 -16.04 -7.11
N VAL A 302 15.94 -16.53 -8.34
CA VAL A 302 15.61 -17.90 -8.72
C VAL A 302 16.46 -18.91 -7.96
N ASN A 303 17.75 -18.64 -7.79
CA ASN A 303 18.66 -19.53 -7.07
C ASN A 303 18.34 -19.63 -5.58
N ASP A 304 18.00 -18.51 -4.93
CA ASP A 304 17.57 -18.49 -3.52
C ASP A 304 16.28 -19.30 -3.33
N LEU A 305 15.33 -19.22 -4.27
CA LEU A 305 14.11 -20.04 -4.21
C LEU A 305 14.40 -21.53 -4.42
N LYS A 306 15.29 -21.89 -5.34
CA LYS A 306 15.70 -23.28 -5.56
C LYS A 306 16.33 -23.89 -4.31
N GLN A 307 17.24 -23.16 -3.66
CA GLN A 307 17.87 -23.61 -2.42
C GLN A 307 16.84 -23.83 -1.30
N GLU A 308 15.84 -22.96 -1.19
CA GLU A 308 14.74 -23.15 -0.24
C GLU A 308 13.92 -24.40 -0.54
N LEU A 309 13.56 -24.60 -1.81
CA LEU A 309 12.79 -25.77 -2.24
C LEU A 309 13.56 -27.07 -1.98
N GLU A 310 14.87 -27.08 -2.20
CA GLU A 310 15.74 -28.21 -1.86
C GLU A 310 15.75 -28.46 -0.35
N ALA A 311 15.86 -27.42 0.48
CA ALA A 311 15.80 -27.56 1.93
C ALA A 311 14.44 -28.11 2.42
N VAL A 312 13.34 -27.65 1.83
CA VAL A 312 11.99 -28.17 2.12
C VAL A 312 11.86 -29.62 1.67
N TYR A 313 12.36 -29.96 0.48
CA TYR A 313 12.32 -31.33 -0.04
C TYR A 313 13.13 -32.30 0.83
N ASN A 314 14.33 -31.89 1.24
CA ASN A 314 15.23 -32.70 2.07
C ASN A 314 14.73 -32.84 3.52
N SER A 315 13.91 -31.91 4.01
CA SER A 315 13.29 -31.97 5.34
C SER A 315 11.92 -32.66 5.35
N TRP A 316 11.38 -32.99 4.17
CA TRP A 316 10.17 -33.80 4.06
C TRP A 316 10.51 -35.23 4.52
N PRO A 317 9.85 -35.78 5.55
CA PRO A 317 10.09 -37.17 5.95
C PRO A 317 9.86 -38.10 4.76
N ASN A 318 10.67 -39.15 4.58
CA ASN A 318 10.52 -40.17 3.52
C ASN A 318 9.13 -40.85 3.56
N ILE A 319 8.08 -40.16 3.15
CA ILE A 319 6.70 -40.66 3.00
C ILE A 319 6.47 -41.06 1.53
N VAL A 320 7.44 -40.79 0.64
CA VAL A 320 7.45 -41.31 -0.73
C VAL A 320 8.45 -42.46 -0.83
N SER A 321 8.29 -43.47 0.00
CA SER A 321 8.86 -44.79 -0.24
C SER A 321 7.78 -45.84 0.04
N THR A 322 6.88 -46.04 -0.92
CA THR A 322 6.27 -47.34 -1.33
C THR A 322 4.99 -47.25 -2.18
N SER A 323 4.38 -46.07 -2.43
CA SER A 323 3.16 -46.01 -3.25
C SER A 323 3.26 -45.25 -4.58
N TYR A 324 4.31 -44.45 -4.82
CA TYR A 324 4.44 -43.67 -6.07
C TYR A 324 5.33 -44.29 -7.15
N GLU A 325 6.09 -45.36 -6.84
CA GLU A 325 6.94 -46.00 -7.86
C GLU A 325 6.17 -46.95 -8.79
N GLN A 326 4.90 -47.27 -8.52
CA GLN A 326 4.07 -48.08 -9.43
C GLN A 326 3.29 -47.27 -10.46
N GLU A 327 3.11 -45.95 -10.29
CA GLU A 327 2.41 -45.10 -11.27
C GLU A 327 3.33 -44.42 -12.31
N ILE A 328 4.65 -44.60 -12.22
CA ILE A 328 5.61 -44.00 -13.17
C ILE A 328 5.66 -44.75 -14.52
N SER A 329 4.94 -45.85 -14.69
CA SER A 329 4.94 -46.63 -15.95
C SER A 329 3.91 -46.21 -17.00
N THR A 330 3.00 -45.27 -16.72
CA THR A 330 2.06 -44.79 -17.75
C THR A 330 1.92 -43.27 -17.76
N ASN A 331 2.31 -42.68 -18.90
CA ASN A 331 2.22 -41.27 -19.28
C ASN A 331 1.18 -40.42 -18.52
N SER A 332 1.63 -39.68 -17.50
CA SER A 332 1.12 -38.35 -17.16
C SER A 332 2.07 -37.65 -16.19
N ILE A 333 2.59 -36.50 -16.60
CA ILE A 333 3.54 -35.69 -15.83
C ILE A 333 2.81 -35.16 -14.57
N PRO A 334 3.31 -35.38 -13.35
CA PRO A 334 2.70 -34.85 -12.14
C PRO A 334 2.66 -33.32 -12.15
N ILE A 335 1.54 -32.77 -11.70
CA ILE A 335 1.16 -31.33 -11.72
C ILE A 335 2.22 -30.41 -11.08
N LEU A 336 3.13 -30.93 -10.27
CA LEU A 336 4.20 -30.16 -9.61
C LEU A 336 5.37 -29.75 -10.52
N LYS A 337 5.48 -30.28 -11.75
CA LYS A 337 6.47 -29.82 -12.74
C LYS A 337 5.99 -28.67 -13.65
N LYS A 338 4.74 -28.22 -13.53
CA LYS A 338 4.18 -27.13 -14.38
C LYS A 338 4.38 -25.71 -13.84
N ILE A 339 4.99 -25.53 -12.67
CA ILE A 339 5.23 -24.17 -12.14
C ILE A 339 6.31 -23.42 -12.96
N PHE A 340 7.19 -24.15 -13.67
CA PHE A 340 8.37 -23.59 -14.34
C PHE A 340 8.45 -23.85 -15.86
N ILE A 341 7.33 -24.08 -16.55
CA ILE A 341 7.27 -23.95 -18.02
C ILE A 341 6.43 -22.74 -18.39
#